data_AF-A0A9D2JDJ2-F1
#
_entry.id   AF-A0A9D2JDJ2-F1
#
_cell.length_a   1.000
_cell.length_b   1.000
_cell.length_c   1.000
_cell.angle_alpha   90.00
_cell.angle_beta   90.00
_cell.angle_gamma   90.00
#
_symmetry.space_group_name_H-M   'P 1'
#
loop_
_entity.id
_entity.type
_entity.pdbx_description
1 polymer ?
#
loop_
_entity_poly.entity_id
_entity_poly.type
_entity_poly.pdbx_seq_one_letter_code
_entity_poly.pdbx_strand_id
1 'polypeptide(L)' 'MSCEESCARRGLPGRMIPVPGEVAAGCGLAWKAAPEDRAVLEAALASDGVSVEGWAVIELLEFVR' A
#
# COMPACT_ATOMS: atom_id res chain seq x y z
N MET A 1 11.04 -9.13 -3.60
CA MET A 1 9.80 -9.37 -2.84
C MET A 1 8.84 -8.24 -3.18
N SER A 2 7.58 -8.53 -3.49
CA SER A 2 6.57 -7.51 -3.78
C SER A 2 6.01 -6.91 -2.49
N CYS A 3 5.52 -5.67 -2.55
CA CYS A 3 4.77 -5.04 -1.46
C CYS A 3 3.57 -5.90 -1.05
N GLU A 4 2.83 -6.42 -2.03
CA GLU A 4 1.69 -7.34 -1.81
C GLU A 4 2.06 -8.53 -0.93
N GLU A 5 3.12 -9.24 -1.30
CA GLU A 5 3.54 -10.48 -0.67
C GLU A 5 4.01 -10.23 0.76
N SER A 6 4.77 -9.15 0.98
CA SER A 6 5.21 -8.73 2.32
C SER A 6 4.03 -8.35 3.21
N CYS A 7 3.13 -7.51 2.71
CA CYS A 7 1.95 -7.06 3.45
C CYS A 7 1.01 -8.21 3.80
N ALA A 8 0.71 -9.10 2.83
CA ALA A 8 -0.15 -10.25 3.04
C ALA A 8 0.46 -11.25 4.03
N ARG A 9 1.75 -11.57 3.90
CA ARG A 9 2.45 -12.49 4.81
C ARG A 9 2.50 -11.98 6.24
N ARG A 10 2.67 -10.67 6.43
CA ARG A 10 2.75 -10.03 7.75
C ARG A 10 1.38 -9.67 8.35
N GLY A 11 0.30 -9.82 7.59
CA GLY A 11 -1.04 -9.41 8.03
C GLY A 11 -1.14 -7.91 8.28
N LEU A 12 -0.45 -7.11 7.46
CA LEU A 12 -0.45 -5.65 7.62
C LEU A 12 -1.84 -5.08 7.34
N PRO A 13 -2.22 -3.99 8.02
CA PRO A 13 -3.50 -3.34 7.77
C PRO A 13 -3.60 -2.85 6.32
N GLY A 14 -4.81 -2.90 5.80
CA GLY A 14 -5.10 -2.50 4.43
C GLY A 14 -5.34 -3.66 3.47
N ARG A 15 -5.29 -3.35 2.18
CA ARG A 15 -5.52 -4.30 1.09
C ARG A 15 -4.89 -3.83 -0.21
N MET A 16 -4.66 -4.78 -1.11
CA MET A 16 -4.33 -4.47 -2.50
C MET A 16 -5.50 -3.82 -3.24
N ILE A 17 -5.21 -2.76 -4.00
CA ILE A 17 -6.12 -2.10 -4.93
C ILE A 17 -5.40 -1.82 -6.27
N PRO A 18 -6.14 -1.63 -7.37
CA PRO A 18 -5.60 -0.97 -8.55
C PRO A 18 -5.11 0.44 -8.18
N VAL A 19 -4.04 0.90 -8.81
CA VAL A 19 -3.49 2.25 -8.61
C VAL A 19 -4.57 3.30 -8.92
N PRO A 20 -4.92 4.16 -7.96
CA PRO A 20 -5.82 5.30 -8.18
C PRO A 20 -5.25 6.28 -9.21
N GLY A 21 -6.10 6.95 -9.98
CA GLY A 21 -5.64 7.88 -11.02
C GLY A 21 -4.83 9.08 -10.50
N GLU A 22 -4.92 9.38 -9.20
CA GLU A 22 -4.15 10.44 -8.54
C GLU A 22 -2.70 10.02 -8.21
N VAL A 23 -2.36 8.73 -8.35
CA VAL A 23 -1.03 8.20 -8.08
C VAL A 23 -0.53 7.38 -9.26
N ALA A 24 0.79 7.22 -9.37
CA ALA A 24 1.41 6.38 -10.37
C ALA A 24 2.22 5.28 -9.69
N ALA A 25 2.09 4.04 -10.17
CA ALA A 25 3.01 2.96 -9.84
C ALA A 25 3.30 2.15 -11.11
N GLY A 26 4.56 1.76 -11.31
CA GLY A 26 4.99 1.04 -12.50
C GLY A 26 4.26 -0.29 -12.73
N CYS A 27 3.73 -0.90 -11.66
CA CYS A 27 3.03 -2.19 -11.69
C CYS A 27 1.50 -2.09 -11.78
N GLY A 28 0.91 -0.88 -11.70
CA GLY A 28 -0.55 -0.70 -11.71
C GLY A 28 -1.28 -1.16 -10.44
N LEU A 29 -0.55 -1.61 -9.40
CA LEU A 29 -1.11 -2.03 -8.11
C LEU A 29 -0.58 -1.17 -6.96
N ALA A 30 -1.44 -0.94 -5.96
CA ALA A 30 -1.10 -0.20 -4.75
C ALA A 30 -1.62 -0.92 -3.50
N TRP A 31 -0.95 -0.71 -2.37
CA TRP A 31 -1.43 -1.15 -1.06
C TRP A 31 -2.14 0.03 -0.37
N LYS A 32 -3.45 -0.08 -0.19
CA LYS A 32 -4.27 0.92 0.49
C LYS A 32 -4.35 0.58 1.97
N ALA A 33 -4.04 1.52 2.84
CA ALA A 33 -4.30 1.45 4.27
C ALA A 33 -4.77 2.81 4.81
N ALA A 34 -5.11 2.88 6.10
CA ALA A 34 -5.40 4.14 6.76
C ALA A 34 -4.11 4.97 6.91
N PRO A 35 -4.16 6.31 6.84
CA PRO A 35 -2.97 7.16 6.99
C PRO A 35 -2.21 6.92 8.30
N GLU A 36 -2.93 6.55 9.36
CA GLU A 36 -2.38 6.28 10.69
C GLU A 36 -1.48 5.02 10.70
N ASP A 37 -1.74 4.07 9.80
CA ASP A 37 -0.98 2.81 9.69
C ASP A 37 0.34 2.96 8.92
N ARG A 38 0.63 4.15 8.38
CA ARG A 38 1.81 4.40 7.55
C ARG A 38 3.11 3.97 8.21
N ALA A 39 3.30 4.30 9.49
CA ALA A 39 4.53 3.98 10.21
C ALA A 39 4.77 2.46 10.33
N VAL A 40 3.69 1.69 10.52
CA VAL A 40 3.75 0.23 10.60
C VAL A 40 4.11 -0.37 9.25
N LEU A 41 3.53 0.14 8.17
CA LEU A 41 3.82 -0.29 6.80
C LEU A 41 5.26 0.04 6.39
N GLU A 42 5.72 1.26 6.65
CA GLU A 42 7.10 1.68 6.35
C GLU A 42 8.13 0.78 7.06
N ALA A 43 7.96 0.54 8.36
CA ALA A 43 8.86 -0.31 9.12
C ALA A 43 8.86 -1.76 8.61
N ALA A 44 7.70 -2.31 8.29
CA ALA A 44 7.58 -3.68 7.80
C ALA A 44 8.21 -3.86 6.41
N LEU A 45 7.94 -2.94 5.48
CA LEU A 45 8.47 -2.99 4.11
C LEU A 45 9.98 -2.76 4.09
N ALA A 46 10.49 -1.83 4.92
CA ALA A 46 11.92 -1.63 5.09
C ALA A 46 12.61 -2.88 5.67
N SER A 47 12.01 -3.52 6.68
CA SER A 47 12.52 -4.78 7.26
C SER A 47 12.57 -5.92 6.24
N ASP A 48 11.67 -5.94 5.27
CA ASP A 48 11.63 -6.96 4.21
C ASP A 48 12.46 -6.58 2.97
N GLY A 49 13.10 -5.40 2.96
CA GLY A 49 13.87 -4.90 1.83
C GLY A 49 13.00 -4.64 0.58
N VAL A 50 11.72 -4.32 0.77
CA VAL A 50 10.80 -4.03 -0.32
C VAL A 50 10.94 -2.56 -0.73
N SER A 51 11.28 -2.32 -1.99
CA SER A 51 11.31 -0.98 -2.57
C SER A 51 9.90 -0.44 -2.76
N VAL A 52 9.64 0.77 -2.24
CA VAL A 52 8.36 1.49 -2.39
C VAL A 52 8.58 2.67 -3.32
N GLU A 53 7.76 2.77 -4.37
CA GLU A 53 7.85 3.87 -5.35
C GLU A 53 7.43 5.22 -4.75
N GLY A 54 6.48 5.22 -3.81
CA GLY A 54 6.06 6.42 -3.10
C GLY A 54 4.97 6.16 -2.07
N TRP A 55 4.70 7.19 -1.27
CA TRP A 55 3.63 7.22 -0.27
C TRP A 55 2.72 8.40 -0.57
N ALA A 56 1.41 8.16 -0.63
CA ALA A 56 0.41 9.18 -0.87
C ALA A 56 -0.79 8.97 0.05
N VAL A 57 -1.35 10.07 0.54
CA VAL A 57 -2.66 10.10 1.19
C VAL A 57 -3.61 10.78 0.20
N ILE A 58 -4.65 10.07 -0.20
CA ILE A 58 -5.63 10.55 -1.16
C ILE A 58 -7.04 10.25 -0.63
N GLU A 59 -8.01 11.04 -1.08
CA GLU A 59 -9.42 10.81 -0.79
C GLU A 59 -9.95 9.73 -1.72
N LEU A 60 -10.23 8.54 -1.19
CA LEU A 60 -10.78 7.43 -1.95
C LEU A 60 -12.31 7.42 -1.85
N LEU A 61 -12.98 7.63 -2.99
CA LEU A 61 -14.42 7.39 -3.11
C LEU A 61 -14.67 5.87 -3.12
N GLU A 62 -14.91 5.29 -1.94
CA GLU A 62 -15.37 3.91 -1.86
C GLU A 62 -16.89 3.86 -2.04
N PHE A 63 -17.32 3.46 -3.24
CA PHE A 63 -18.71 3.07 -3.45
C PHE A 63 -18.96 1.78 -2.65
N VAL A 64 -19.52 1.93 -1.45
CA VAL A 64 -20.03 0.81 -0.65
C VAL A 64 -21.15 0.17 -1.46
N ARG A 65 -20.94 -1.06 -1.94
CA ARG A 65 -22.01 -1.90 -2.47
C ARG A 65 -22.72 -2.62 -1.34
#